data_AF-A0A2A9CQX3-F1
#
_entry.id   AF-A0A2A9CQX3-F1
#
_cell.length_a   1.000
_cell.length_b   1.000
_cell.length_c   1.000
_cell.angle_alpha   90.00
_cell.angle_beta   90.00
_cell.angle_gamma   90.00
#
_symmetry.space_group_name_H-M   'P 1'
#
loop_
_entity.id
_entity.type
_entity.pdbx_description
1 polymer ?
#
loop_
_entity_poly.entity_id
_entity_poly.type
_entity_poly.pdbx_seq_one_letter_code
_entity_poly.pdbx_strand_id
1 'polypeptide(L)'
;MQTQGDGAKKWLRGGSVFAAGALAMAVISNAANVVTLVGWSTGKSLPDMLPSASAGIPEQGSQASDDSYKGGWGPERETFTMGNPATYVALNSITDNPNWGDERNFVALRGSDRNIFSADEVTACPGDTVEVTTYLQNDAADNLDQLDIQGLRMRMALFDGATRSAPAYVAVTLDAKNIKEIWDGAAVVCKEHKVKLTLVNGSGRIHSCCSPQDGIGLPELASGEWQSLGYKATDGSLPLGKEKGTYTSIIRVVFELAVSEED
;
A
#
# COMPACT_ATOMS: atom_id res chain seq x y z
N MET A 1 -58.28 -25.96 6.76
CA MET A 1 -57.35 -25.09 7.52
C MET A 1 -55.99 -25.25 6.86
N GLN A 2 -55.51 -24.29 6.04
CA GLN A 2 -54.71 -23.11 6.46
C GLN A 2 -53.53 -23.52 7.36
N THR A 3 -52.26 -23.20 7.13
CA THR A 3 -51.49 -22.46 6.10
C THR A 3 -50.01 -22.55 6.50
N GLN A 4 -49.08 -22.50 5.51
CA GLN A 4 -47.76 -21.82 5.48
C GLN A 4 -46.79 -21.89 6.68
N GLY A 5 -45.46 -21.92 6.48
CA GLY A 5 -44.67 -21.71 5.28
C GLY A 5 -43.24 -21.28 5.65
N ASP A 6 -42.29 -21.69 4.80
CA ASP A 6 -40.90 -21.26 4.77
C ASP A 6 -40.75 -19.73 4.75
N GLY A 7 -39.77 -19.23 5.49
CA GLY A 7 -39.45 -17.81 5.58
C GLY A 7 -37.96 -17.54 5.36
N ALA A 8 -37.52 -17.64 4.11
CA ALA A 8 -36.24 -17.09 3.65
C ALA A 8 -36.17 -15.58 3.92
N LYS A 9 -35.14 -15.13 4.65
CA LYS A 9 -34.88 -13.70 4.87
C LYS A 9 -34.07 -13.09 3.73
N LYS A 10 -34.86 -12.45 2.86
CA LYS A 10 -34.59 -11.43 1.85
C LYS A 10 -33.57 -10.37 2.31
N TRP A 11 -32.43 -10.25 1.62
CA TRP A 11 -31.63 -9.03 1.59
C TRP A 11 -31.97 -8.22 0.33
N LEU A 12 -32.12 -6.91 0.53
CA LEU A 12 -32.74 -5.95 -0.37
C LEU A 12 -31.88 -5.65 -1.60
N ARG A 13 -32.54 -5.68 -2.77
CA ARG A 13 -32.11 -4.99 -3.99
C ARG A 13 -32.29 -3.48 -3.78
N GLY A 14 -31.24 -2.71 -4.03
CA GLY A 14 -31.30 -1.26 -4.18
C GLY A 14 -30.48 -0.85 -5.41
N GLY A 15 -31.13 -0.87 -6.58
CA GLY A 15 -30.59 -0.23 -7.78
C GLY A 15 -30.81 1.27 -7.70
N SER A 16 -29.83 2.05 -8.14
CA SER A 16 -30.02 3.46 -8.49
C SER A 16 -29.54 3.68 -9.90
N VAL A 17 -30.48 4.18 -10.70
CA VAL A 17 -30.36 4.62 -12.09
C VAL A 17 -29.69 5.99 -12.09
N PHE A 18 -28.67 6.21 -12.91
CA PHE A 18 -28.28 7.58 -13.29
C PHE A 18 -28.12 7.71 -14.80
N ALA A 19 -28.72 8.80 -15.28
CA ALA A 19 -29.03 9.11 -16.65
C ALA A 19 -27.78 9.48 -17.47
N ALA A 20 -27.81 9.08 -18.74
CA ALA A 20 -26.89 9.54 -19.77
C ALA A 20 -27.11 11.04 -20.04
N GLY A 21 -26.10 11.85 -19.75
CA GLY A 21 -25.99 13.24 -20.19
C GLY A 21 -24.82 13.36 -21.16
N ALA A 22 -25.11 13.52 -22.44
CA ALA A 22 -24.13 13.82 -23.47
C ALA A 22 -23.63 15.27 -23.32
N LEU A 23 -22.31 15.47 -23.38
CA LEU A 23 -21.72 16.77 -23.70
C LEU A 23 -20.55 16.59 -24.66
N ALA A 24 -20.60 17.36 -25.74
CA ALA A 24 -19.72 17.31 -26.88
C ALA A 24 -18.58 18.33 -26.77
N MET A 25 -17.44 17.97 -27.38
CA MET A 25 -16.45 18.83 -28.07
C MET A 25 -15.59 19.81 -27.24
N ALA A 26 -14.27 19.58 -27.26
CA ALA A 26 -13.34 20.41 -28.05
C ALA A 26 -11.93 19.78 -28.11
N VAL A 27 -11.46 19.49 -29.32
CA VAL A 27 -10.08 19.12 -29.63
C VAL A 27 -9.28 20.40 -29.83
N ILE A 28 -8.18 20.57 -29.10
CA ILE A 28 -7.14 21.54 -29.45
C ILE A 28 -5.80 20.80 -29.50
N SER A 29 -5.32 20.56 -30.72
CA SER A 29 -3.96 20.14 -31.02
C SER A 29 -2.99 21.30 -30.80
N ASN A 30 -1.79 21.04 -30.30
CA ASN A 30 -0.62 21.84 -30.68
C ASN A 30 0.64 20.97 -30.72
N ALA A 31 1.40 21.19 -31.79
CA ALA A 31 2.51 20.40 -32.25
C ALA A 31 3.88 20.96 -31.82
N ALA A 32 4.86 20.05 -31.81
CA ALA A 32 6.28 20.20 -32.15
C ALA A 32 7.19 21.11 -31.29
N ASN A 33 8.31 20.53 -30.83
CA ASN A 33 9.63 20.93 -31.29
C ASN A 33 10.68 19.84 -31.01
N VAL A 34 11.36 19.41 -32.08
CA VAL A 34 12.55 18.56 -32.10
C VAL A 34 13.74 19.47 -32.39
N VAL A 35 14.81 19.37 -31.61
CA VAL A 35 16.11 19.98 -31.94
C VAL A 35 17.20 18.91 -31.79
N THR A 36 17.81 18.56 -32.93
CA THR A 36 19.03 17.77 -33.06
C THR A 36 20.17 18.70 -33.44
N LEU A 37 21.34 18.55 -32.82
CA LEU A 37 22.60 19.05 -33.36
C LEU A 37 23.77 18.16 -32.93
N VAL A 38 24.49 17.67 -33.95
CA VAL A 38 25.69 16.84 -33.91
C VAL A 38 26.91 17.70 -34.25
N GLY A 39 28.07 17.45 -33.64
CA GLY A 39 29.36 17.90 -34.17
C GLY A 39 30.55 17.74 -33.21
N TRP A 40 31.51 16.87 -33.59
CA TRP A 40 32.84 16.69 -32.96
C TRP A 40 33.94 17.50 -33.69
N SER A 41 34.98 17.99 -32.97
CA SER A 41 36.40 17.58 -33.16
C SER A 41 37.49 18.46 -32.46
N THR A 42 38.50 17.76 -31.90
CA THR A 42 39.96 18.03 -31.76
C THR A 42 40.55 19.24 -31.00
N GLY A 43 40.99 19.01 -29.74
CA GLY A 43 42.40 18.79 -29.33
C GLY A 43 43.46 19.94 -29.30
N LYS A 44 43.83 20.42 -28.10
CA LYS A 44 45.21 20.78 -27.67
C LYS A 44 45.29 20.88 -26.13
N SER A 45 46.21 20.12 -25.52
CA SER A 45 46.49 19.95 -24.06
C SER A 45 47.50 20.97 -23.51
N LEU A 46 47.44 21.39 -22.22
CA LEU A 46 48.09 20.85 -20.99
C LEU A 46 47.79 21.82 -19.81
N PRO A 47 48.07 21.56 -18.50
CA PRO A 47 48.61 20.35 -17.84
C PRO A 47 47.80 19.81 -16.63
N ASP A 48 48.27 18.66 -16.12
CA ASP A 48 47.74 17.82 -15.03
C ASP A 48 47.51 18.51 -13.68
N MET A 49 46.31 18.32 -13.13
CA MET A 49 46.09 18.05 -11.72
C MET A 49 44.98 17.00 -11.57
N LEU A 50 45.36 15.77 -11.22
CA LEU A 50 44.44 14.74 -10.72
C LEU A 50 44.71 14.54 -9.23
N PRO A 51 43.68 14.15 -8.47
CA PRO A 51 43.47 12.71 -8.31
C PRO A 51 42.05 12.25 -8.68
N SER A 52 42.01 11.05 -9.26
CA SER A 52 40.89 10.11 -9.42
C SER A 52 39.48 10.61 -9.11
N ALA A 53 38.71 10.85 -10.17
CA ALA A 53 37.27 10.66 -10.13
C ALA A 53 36.97 9.16 -10.02
N SER A 54 36.55 8.70 -8.83
CA SER A 54 35.71 7.53 -8.74
C SER A 54 34.30 7.99 -9.10
N ALA A 55 33.78 7.54 -10.23
CA ALA A 55 32.40 7.77 -10.62
C ALA A 55 31.50 7.24 -9.50
N GLY A 56 30.94 8.15 -8.70
CA GLY A 56 29.96 7.82 -7.69
C GLY A 56 28.76 7.18 -8.37
N ILE A 57 28.56 5.90 -8.07
CA ILE A 57 27.31 5.19 -8.28
C ILE A 57 26.20 6.05 -7.65
N PRO A 58 25.07 6.32 -8.33
CA PRO A 58 23.95 7.00 -7.67
C PRO A 58 23.53 6.16 -6.46
N GLU A 59 23.56 6.81 -5.31
CA GLU A 59 23.26 6.28 -3.99
C GLU A 59 21.92 5.53 -4.03
N GLN A 60 21.99 4.21 -3.81
CA GLN A 60 20.86 3.34 -3.55
C GLN A 60 19.98 3.96 -2.46
N GLY A 61 18.66 3.89 -2.66
CA GLY A 61 17.65 4.50 -1.79
C GLY A 61 17.96 4.33 -0.31
N SER A 62 17.91 5.44 0.43
CA SER A 62 18.05 5.45 1.88
C SER A 62 17.06 4.46 2.48
N GLN A 63 17.58 3.37 3.03
CA GLN A 63 16.83 2.51 3.93
C GLN A 63 16.21 3.41 5.01
N ALA A 64 14.89 3.37 5.15
CA ALA A 64 14.21 4.06 6.23
C ALA A 64 14.82 3.60 7.57
N SER A 65 15.36 4.56 8.32
CA SER A 65 15.82 4.33 9.69
C SER A 65 14.62 3.97 10.57
N ASP A 66 14.79 3.08 11.54
CA ASP A 66 13.74 2.56 12.44
C ASP A 66 12.84 3.65 13.07
N ASP A 67 13.33 4.89 13.16
CA ASP A 67 12.57 6.04 13.66
C ASP A 67 11.52 6.62 12.71
N SER A 68 11.59 6.37 11.39
CA SER A 68 10.65 6.96 10.44
C SER A 68 9.27 6.30 10.49
N TYR A 69 9.20 5.01 10.83
CA TYR A 69 7.95 4.22 10.88
C TYR A 69 7.02 4.55 12.05
N LYS A 70 7.36 5.54 12.89
CA LYS A 70 6.67 5.85 14.14
C LYS A 70 5.33 6.58 13.90
N GLY A 71 4.33 5.86 13.39
CA GLY A 71 2.95 6.34 13.23
C GLY A 71 2.78 7.24 12.00
N GLY A 72 3.23 6.77 10.85
CA GLY A 72 3.12 7.50 9.60
C GLY A 72 3.66 6.73 8.41
N TRP A 73 3.65 7.40 7.26
CA TRP A 73 3.98 6.84 5.96
C TRP A 73 5.16 7.55 5.30
N GLY A 74 5.76 6.89 4.32
CA GLY A 74 6.81 7.47 3.50
C GLY A 74 7.19 6.61 2.30
N PRO A 75 8.23 7.01 1.55
CA PRO A 75 8.82 8.35 1.59
C PRO A 75 7.83 9.42 1.07
N GLU A 76 8.21 10.70 1.16
CA GLU A 76 7.51 11.76 0.43
C GLU A 76 7.52 11.41 -1.07
N ARG A 77 6.34 11.46 -1.69
CA ARG A 77 6.13 11.06 -3.08
C ARG A 77 5.10 11.95 -3.75
N GLU A 78 5.07 11.94 -5.08
CA GLU A 78 4.00 12.60 -5.82
C GLU A 78 2.65 12.01 -5.40
N THR A 79 1.67 12.90 -5.24
CA THR A 79 0.32 12.54 -4.82
C THR A 79 -0.69 13.03 -5.83
N PHE A 80 -1.84 12.37 -5.82
CA PHE A 80 -2.91 12.54 -6.77
C PHE A 80 -4.24 12.69 -6.04
N THR A 81 -5.28 12.96 -6.81
CA THR A 81 -6.66 13.05 -6.32
C THR A 81 -7.54 12.16 -7.17
N MET A 82 -8.71 11.77 -6.67
CA MET A 82 -9.70 11.01 -7.42
C MET A 82 -10.12 11.73 -8.72
N GLY A 83 -10.09 13.07 -8.72
CA GLY A 83 -10.36 13.89 -9.90
C GLY A 83 -9.17 14.04 -10.86
N ASN A 84 -7.95 13.85 -10.39
CA ASN A 84 -6.71 13.91 -11.17
C ASN A 84 -5.80 12.74 -10.79
N PRO A 85 -6.12 11.51 -11.23
CA PRO A 85 -5.35 10.30 -10.92
C PRO A 85 -3.98 10.30 -11.64
N ALA A 86 -3.11 9.37 -11.25
CA ALA A 86 -1.76 9.30 -11.77
C ALA A 86 -1.75 8.96 -13.27
N THR A 87 -0.90 9.61 -14.06
CA THR A 87 -0.75 9.29 -15.50
C THR A 87 0.23 8.14 -15.77
N TYR A 88 0.66 7.44 -14.70
CA TYR A 88 1.62 6.36 -14.70
C TYR A 88 1.32 5.43 -13.51
N VAL A 89 1.98 4.26 -13.45
CA VAL A 89 1.82 3.30 -12.36
C VAL A 89 2.15 3.96 -11.02
N ALA A 90 1.16 4.07 -10.13
CA ALA A 90 1.33 4.64 -8.80
C ALA A 90 0.61 3.76 -7.78
N LEU A 91 1.21 3.57 -6.61
CA LEU A 91 0.65 2.77 -5.53
C LEU A 91 0.26 3.69 -4.38
N ASN A 92 -1.00 3.63 -3.96
CA ASN A 92 -1.51 4.29 -2.75
C ASN A 92 -1.12 5.78 -2.63
N SER A 93 -1.55 6.56 -3.60
CA SER A 93 -1.09 7.92 -3.86
C SER A 93 -2.24 8.92 -3.97
N ILE A 94 -3.49 8.47 -3.90
CA ILE A 94 -4.67 9.34 -3.87
C ILE A 94 -4.88 9.89 -2.46
N THR A 95 -5.10 11.19 -2.34
CA THR A 95 -5.25 11.90 -1.05
C THR A 95 -6.69 12.10 -0.60
N ASP A 96 -7.66 11.90 -1.49
CA ASP A 96 -9.08 12.20 -1.29
C ASP A 96 -10.00 11.05 -1.72
N ASN A 97 -9.57 9.79 -1.52
CA ASN A 97 -10.42 8.64 -1.82
C ASN A 97 -11.67 8.68 -0.92
N PRO A 98 -12.91 8.69 -1.47
CA PRO A 98 -14.12 8.83 -0.66
C PRO A 98 -14.41 7.62 0.24
N ASN A 99 -13.79 6.46 -0.04
CA ASN A 99 -13.97 5.23 0.73
C ASN A 99 -12.86 5.01 1.75
N TRP A 100 -11.65 5.52 1.50
CA TRP A 100 -10.46 5.23 2.32
C TRP A 100 -9.79 6.49 2.91
N GLY A 101 -10.01 7.66 2.32
CA GLY A 101 -9.33 8.91 2.66
C GLY A 101 -8.00 9.03 1.94
N ASP A 102 -6.97 9.40 2.69
CA ASP A 102 -5.61 9.52 2.19
C ASP A 102 -4.94 8.14 2.13
N GLU A 103 -4.75 7.61 0.93
CA GLU A 103 -4.25 6.26 0.70
C GLU A 103 -2.77 6.11 1.06
N ARG A 104 -2.04 7.19 1.33
CA ARG A 104 -0.66 7.09 1.83
C ARG A 104 -0.60 6.42 3.20
N ASN A 105 -1.66 6.60 4.01
CA ASN A 105 -1.88 5.87 5.25
C ASN A 105 -2.63 4.57 4.93
N PHE A 106 -1.87 3.55 4.58
CA PHE A 106 -2.35 2.28 4.05
C PHE A 106 -2.28 1.12 5.06
N VAL A 107 -1.69 1.29 6.23
CA VAL A 107 -1.72 0.35 7.34
C VAL A 107 -2.81 0.78 8.32
N ALA A 108 -3.59 -0.18 8.78
CA ALA A 108 -4.57 0.05 9.83
C ALA A 108 -4.57 -1.10 10.83
N LEU A 109 -4.81 -0.77 12.08
CA LEU A 109 -4.85 -1.70 13.20
C LEU A 109 -6.26 -1.84 13.75
N ARG A 110 -6.60 -3.04 14.21
CA ARG A 110 -7.82 -3.32 14.96
C ARG A 110 -7.50 -4.22 16.14
N GLY A 111 -7.84 -3.76 17.34
CA GLY A 111 -7.73 -4.54 18.56
C GLY A 111 -8.85 -5.58 18.66
N SER A 112 -8.61 -6.63 19.45
CA SER A 112 -9.55 -7.73 19.70
C SER A 112 -10.93 -7.28 20.20
N ASP A 113 -11.02 -6.14 20.90
CA ASP A 113 -12.23 -5.60 21.50
C ASP A 113 -12.93 -4.51 20.65
N ARG A 114 -12.38 -4.16 19.49
CA ARG A 114 -12.89 -3.03 18.67
C ARG A 114 -13.39 -3.48 17.30
N ASN A 115 -14.57 -3.00 16.93
CA ASN A 115 -15.11 -3.14 15.57
C ASN A 115 -14.61 -2.06 14.60
N ILE A 116 -13.71 -1.18 15.04
CA ILE A 116 -13.27 0.01 14.29
C ILE A 116 -11.76 -0.10 14.05
N PHE A 117 -11.35 0.07 12.79
CA PHE A 117 -9.95 0.21 12.43
C PHE A 117 -9.44 1.61 12.77
N SER A 118 -8.21 1.68 13.28
CA SER A 118 -7.47 2.92 13.49
C SER A 118 -6.21 2.87 12.64
N ALA A 119 -5.97 3.91 11.84
CA ALA A 119 -4.86 3.92 10.90
C ALA A 119 -3.49 4.01 11.63
N ASP A 120 -3.38 4.91 12.61
CA ASP A 120 -2.07 5.21 13.20
C ASP A 120 -1.78 4.53 14.55
N GLU A 121 -2.81 4.24 15.35
CA GLU A 121 -2.62 3.76 16.72
C GLU A 121 -3.79 2.91 17.23
N VAL A 122 -3.49 1.81 17.93
CA VAL A 122 -4.45 1.05 18.72
C VAL A 122 -3.93 0.79 20.14
N THR A 123 -4.85 0.73 21.11
CA THR A 123 -4.53 0.24 22.45
C THR A 123 -4.71 -1.27 22.51
N ALA A 124 -3.65 -1.99 22.87
CA ALA A 124 -3.68 -3.43 23.14
C ALA A 124 -2.56 -3.79 24.14
N CYS A 125 -2.86 -4.66 25.10
CA CYS A 125 -1.98 -5.02 26.20
C CYS A 125 -1.67 -6.54 26.18
N PRO A 126 -0.74 -7.03 27.03
CA PRO A 126 -0.37 -8.43 27.03
C PRO A 126 -1.56 -9.38 27.14
N GLY A 127 -1.63 -10.35 26.22
CA GLY A 127 -2.76 -11.29 26.09
C GLY A 127 -3.76 -10.93 25.00
N ASP A 128 -3.70 -9.71 24.45
CA ASP A 128 -4.50 -9.29 23.31
C ASP A 128 -3.90 -9.76 21.97
N THR A 129 -4.75 -9.74 20.95
CA THR A 129 -4.37 -9.87 19.53
C THR A 129 -4.75 -8.59 18.80
N VAL A 130 -3.87 -8.15 17.90
CA VAL A 130 -4.11 -7.03 16.98
C VAL A 130 -4.16 -7.56 15.55
N GLU A 131 -5.23 -7.24 14.84
CA GLU A 131 -5.29 -7.44 13.39
C GLU A 131 -4.66 -6.24 12.69
N VAL A 132 -3.71 -6.51 11.80
CA VAL A 132 -3.11 -5.53 10.90
C VAL A 132 -3.72 -5.71 9.52
N THR A 133 -4.16 -4.62 8.91
CA THR A 133 -4.65 -4.58 7.53
C THR A 133 -3.83 -3.59 6.71
N THR A 134 -3.27 -4.05 5.61
CA THR A 134 -2.61 -3.23 4.60
C THR A 134 -3.52 -3.09 3.39
N TYR A 135 -3.92 -1.86 3.03
CA TYR A 135 -4.72 -1.56 1.85
C TYR A 135 -3.83 -1.25 0.66
N LEU A 136 -4.01 -1.91 -0.48
CA LEU A 136 -3.23 -1.61 -1.68
C LEU A 136 -4.12 -1.39 -2.89
N GLN A 137 -3.80 -0.34 -3.64
CA GLN A 137 -4.46 0.03 -4.88
C GLN A 137 -3.49 0.67 -5.87
N ASN A 138 -3.60 0.26 -7.13
CA ASN A 138 -2.92 0.93 -8.23
C ASN A 138 -3.75 2.13 -8.70
N ASP A 139 -3.21 3.34 -8.55
CA ASP A 139 -3.92 4.61 -8.75
C ASP A 139 -3.62 5.27 -10.09
N ALA A 140 -3.01 4.52 -11.01
CA ALA A 140 -2.96 4.90 -12.40
C ALA A 140 -4.38 5.16 -12.93
N ALA A 141 -4.51 6.18 -13.76
CA ALA A 141 -5.76 6.60 -14.37
C ALA A 141 -6.37 5.48 -15.21
N ASP A 142 -7.70 5.35 -15.16
CA ASP A 142 -8.46 4.25 -15.76
C ASP A 142 -8.58 4.32 -17.29
N ASN A 143 -8.07 5.40 -17.89
CA ASN A 143 -7.97 5.62 -19.33
C ASN A 143 -6.61 5.20 -19.92
N LEU A 144 -5.74 4.57 -19.11
CA LEU A 144 -4.42 4.10 -19.52
C LEU A 144 -4.44 2.59 -19.72
N ASP A 145 -3.91 2.12 -20.84
CA ASP A 145 -3.82 0.69 -21.12
C ASP A 145 -2.60 0.07 -20.41
N GLN A 146 -2.80 -1.10 -19.79
CA GLN A 146 -1.74 -2.03 -19.37
C GLN A 146 -0.71 -1.49 -18.36
N LEU A 147 -1.15 -0.70 -17.38
CA LEU A 147 -0.29 -0.19 -16.31
C LEU A 147 -0.38 -1.02 -15.03
N ASP A 148 -0.17 -2.33 -15.12
CA ASP A 148 -0.12 -3.19 -13.95
C ASP A 148 1.13 -2.90 -13.10
N ILE A 149 1.01 -2.96 -11.78
CA ILE A 149 2.17 -3.06 -10.89
C ILE A 149 2.74 -4.48 -11.02
N GLN A 150 4.06 -4.59 -11.17
CA GLN A 150 4.75 -5.85 -11.46
C GLN A 150 5.80 -6.20 -10.41
N GLY A 151 5.80 -7.44 -9.94
CA GLY A 151 6.70 -7.91 -8.89
C GLY A 151 6.38 -7.30 -7.53
N LEU A 152 5.11 -6.98 -7.27
CA LEU A 152 4.64 -6.47 -5.98
C LEU A 152 5.00 -7.43 -4.85
N ARG A 153 5.67 -6.89 -3.84
CA ARG A 153 6.06 -7.61 -2.64
C ARG A 153 5.95 -6.72 -1.41
N MET A 154 5.82 -7.37 -0.27
CA MET A 154 5.73 -6.73 1.03
C MET A 154 6.79 -7.27 1.96
N ARG A 155 7.31 -6.42 2.85
CA ARG A 155 8.06 -6.82 4.03
C ARG A 155 7.43 -6.17 5.25
N MET A 156 7.21 -6.94 6.30
CA MET A 156 6.79 -6.44 7.60
C MET A 156 8.01 -6.31 8.52
N ALA A 157 8.06 -5.28 9.34
CA ALA A 157 9.00 -5.18 10.46
C ALA A 157 8.22 -4.92 11.75
N LEU A 158 8.62 -5.60 12.83
CA LEU A 158 8.05 -5.46 14.16
C LEU A 158 9.10 -4.84 15.09
N PHE A 159 8.67 -3.85 15.85
CA PHE A 159 9.51 -3.12 16.80
C PHE A 159 8.85 -3.16 18.18
N ASP A 160 9.55 -3.71 19.16
CA ASP A 160 9.04 -3.81 20.51
C ASP A 160 9.08 -2.44 21.23
N GLY A 161 8.17 -2.26 22.18
CA GLY A 161 8.04 -1.02 22.93
C GLY A 161 9.13 -0.95 24.00
N ALA A 162 10.12 -0.08 23.84
CA ALA A 162 11.27 -0.04 24.77
C ALA A 162 10.92 0.28 26.25
N THR A 163 9.73 0.82 26.55
CA THR A 163 9.26 1.16 27.91
C THR A 163 7.73 1.07 28.00
N ARG A 164 7.15 1.13 29.21
CA ARG A 164 5.69 1.17 29.47
C ARG A 164 4.95 2.37 28.85
N SER A 165 5.69 3.35 28.32
CA SER A 165 5.15 4.52 27.62
C SER A 165 5.65 4.64 26.18
N ALA A 166 6.53 3.74 25.74
CA ALA A 166 6.99 3.70 24.36
C ALA A 166 6.09 2.71 23.61
N PRO A 167 5.37 3.13 22.57
CA PRO A 167 4.63 2.21 21.70
C PRO A 167 5.56 1.16 21.09
N ALA A 168 5.01 -0.03 20.88
CA ALA A 168 5.52 -0.96 19.88
C ALA A 168 4.97 -0.55 18.51
N TYR A 169 5.64 -0.96 17.43
CA TYR A 169 5.25 -0.61 16.07
C TYR A 169 5.25 -1.83 15.15
N VAL A 170 4.31 -1.80 14.21
CA VAL A 170 4.38 -2.60 13.00
C VAL A 170 4.59 -1.65 11.82
N ALA A 171 5.56 -1.97 10.98
CA ALA A 171 5.82 -1.28 9.72
C ALA A 171 5.61 -2.25 8.56
N VAL A 172 4.99 -1.76 7.49
CA VAL A 172 4.84 -2.48 6.24
C VAL A 172 5.55 -1.69 5.15
N THR A 173 6.54 -2.32 4.54
CA THR A 173 7.23 -1.82 3.34
C THR A 173 6.68 -2.54 2.11
N LEU A 174 6.36 -1.80 1.06
CA LEU A 174 5.90 -2.29 -0.23
C LEU A 174 6.90 -1.90 -1.31
N ASP A 175 7.23 -2.83 -2.19
CA ASP A 175 8.15 -2.62 -3.31
C ASP A 175 7.63 -3.36 -4.54
N ALA A 176 7.96 -2.85 -5.72
CA ALA A 176 7.70 -3.52 -6.99
C ALA A 176 8.70 -3.04 -8.05
N LYS A 177 8.76 -3.74 -9.19
CA LYS A 177 9.73 -3.45 -10.26
C LYS A 177 9.54 -2.07 -10.91
N ASN A 178 8.32 -1.56 -10.89
CA ASN A 178 7.91 -0.36 -11.61
C ASN A 178 7.29 0.73 -10.72
N ILE A 179 7.46 0.63 -9.40
CA ILE A 179 7.15 1.68 -8.42
C ILE A 179 8.35 1.87 -7.51
N LYS A 180 8.42 3.02 -6.84
CA LYS A 180 9.41 3.22 -5.77
C LYS A 180 8.91 2.57 -4.49
N GLU A 181 9.82 2.03 -3.70
CA GLU A 181 9.52 1.51 -2.37
C GLU A 181 8.76 2.55 -1.53
N ILE A 182 7.69 2.10 -0.88
CA ILE A 182 6.87 2.89 0.04
C ILE A 182 6.72 2.13 1.35
N TRP A 183 6.46 2.85 2.44
CA TRP A 183 6.21 2.25 3.74
C TRP A 183 5.15 3.02 4.50
N ASP A 184 4.54 2.33 5.45
CA ASP A 184 3.62 2.88 6.42
C ASP A 184 3.68 2.06 7.71
N GLY A 185 3.44 2.71 8.83
CA GLY A 185 3.60 2.12 10.14
C GLY A 185 2.59 2.62 11.14
N ALA A 186 2.16 1.71 12.02
CA ALA A 186 1.16 1.98 13.03
C ALA A 186 1.61 1.49 14.41
N ALA A 187 1.11 2.16 15.44
CA ALA A 187 1.53 1.98 16.83
C ALA A 187 0.56 1.08 17.62
N VAL A 188 1.12 0.21 18.45
CA VAL A 188 0.41 -0.51 19.49
C VAL A 188 0.84 0.06 20.84
N VAL A 189 -0.11 0.63 21.57
CA VAL A 189 0.12 1.25 22.88
C VAL A 189 -0.49 0.44 24.01
N CYS A 190 0.27 0.22 25.08
CA CYS A 190 -0.23 -0.21 26.37
C CYS A 190 0.40 0.68 27.44
N LYS A 191 -0.40 1.33 28.29
CA LYS A 191 0.12 2.25 29.31
C LYS A 191 0.69 1.54 30.54
N GLU A 192 0.31 0.28 30.72
CA GLU A 192 0.58 -0.49 31.94
C GLU A 192 1.82 -1.39 31.77
N HIS A 193 2.10 -1.82 30.54
CA HIS A 193 3.12 -2.82 30.25
C HIS A 193 4.04 -2.37 29.12
N LYS A 194 5.28 -2.86 29.18
CA LYS A 194 6.20 -2.88 28.06
C LYS A 194 5.72 -4.00 27.12
N VAL A 195 5.47 -3.69 25.85
CA VAL A 195 4.82 -4.63 24.93
C VAL A 195 5.76 -5.10 23.84
N LYS A 196 5.71 -6.40 23.59
CA LYS A 196 6.36 -7.08 22.47
C LYS A 196 5.32 -7.55 21.48
N LEU A 197 5.63 -7.41 20.19
CA LEU A 197 4.76 -7.87 19.10
C LEU A 197 5.35 -9.12 18.46
N THR A 198 4.53 -10.14 18.28
CA THR A 198 4.92 -11.36 17.57
C THR A 198 3.87 -11.72 16.54
N LEU A 199 4.30 -12.04 15.32
CA LEU A 199 3.40 -12.54 14.28
C LEU A 199 2.73 -13.84 14.74
N VAL A 200 1.41 -13.90 14.63
CA VAL A 200 0.67 -15.16 14.73
C VAL A 200 0.92 -15.95 13.44
N ASN A 201 1.78 -16.96 13.51
CA ASN A 201 2.18 -17.75 12.35
C ASN A 201 0.98 -18.31 11.58
N GLY A 202 1.00 -18.14 10.26
CA GLY A 202 -0.07 -18.62 9.39
C GLY A 202 -1.35 -17.77 9.40
N SER A 203 -1.38 -16.63 10.09
CA SER A 203 -2.52 -15.68 10.05
C SER A 203 -2.59 -14.89 8.74
N GLY A 204 -1.48 -14.73 8.02
CA GLY A 204 -1.38 -13.89 6.82
C GLY A 204 -2.32 -14.30 5.68
N ARG A 205 -3.14 -13.37 5.19
CA ARG A 205 -4.08 -13.55 4.07
C ARG A 205 -4.08 -12.35 3.13
N ILE A 206 -4.25 -12.60 1.83
CA ILE A 206 -4.65 -11.56 0.86
C ILE A 206 -6.14 -11.73 0.56
N HIS A 207 -6.89 -10.64 0.71
CA HIS A 207 -8.28 -10.53 0.29
C HIS A 207 -8.41 -9.61 -0.91
N SER A 208 -9.16 -10.06 -1.91
CA SER A 208 -9.52 -9.30 -3.12
C SER A 208 -10.91 -9.75 -3.59
N CYS A 209 -11.51 -9.10 -4.59
CA CYS A 209 -12.80 -9.61 -5.10
C CYS A 209 -12.65 -10.95 -5.85
N CYS A 210 -11.42 -11.35 -6.19
CA CYS A 210 -11.09 -12.60 -6.86
C CYS A 210 -10.54 -13.68 -5.92
N SER A 211 -10.26 -13.36 -4.65
CA SER A 211 -9.74 -14.34 -3.69
C SER A 211 -10.85 -15.29 -3.20
N PRO A 212 -10.50 -16.50 -2.72
CA PRO A 212 -11.42 -17.31 -1.93
C PRO A 212 -11.98 -16.53 -0.73
N GLN A 213 -13.08 -17.01 -0.15
CA GLN A 213 -13.71 -16.37 1.01
C GLN A 213 -12.74 -16.19 2.18
N ASP A 214 -11.88 -17.19 2.43
CA ASP A 214 -10.88 -17.17 3.50
C ASP A 214 -9.58 -16.45 3.10
N GLY A 215 -9.53 -15.85 1.91
CA GLY A 215 -8.34 -15.20 1.35
C GLY A 215 -7.31 -16.17 0.78
N ILE A 216 -6.28 -15.62 0.16
CA ILE A 216 -5.10 -16.36 -0.32
C ILE A 216 -4.08 -16.40 0.83
N GLY A 217 -3.66 -17.60 1.23
CA GLY A 217 -2.68 -17.79 2.31
C GLY A 217 -1.31 -17.19 2.01
N LEU A 218 -0.69 -16.59 3.02
CA LEU A 218 0.71 -16.14 3.01
C LEU A 218 1.55 -17.00 3.99
N PRO A 219 1.85 -18.26 3.63
CA PRO A 219 2.51 -19.20 4.55
C PRO A 219 3.96 -18.83 4.88
N GLU A 220 4.61 -18.01 4.05
CA GLU A 220 6.00 -17.58 4.22
C GLU A 220 6.11 -16.19 4.88
N LEU A 221 4.99 -15.59 5.32
CA LEU A 221 5.02 -14.30 5.98
C LEU A 221 5.83 -14.39 7.28
N ALA A 222 6.88 -13.58 7.36
CA ALA A 222 7.74 -13.44 8.53
C ALA A 222 8.23 -11.99 8.65
N SER A 223 8.59 -11.58 9.88
CA SER A 223 9.19 -10.27 10.10
C SER A 223 10.57 -10.20 9.44
N GLY A 224 10.84 -9.12 8.70
CA GLY A 224 12.10 -8.86 8.01
C GLY A 224 12.20 -9.47 6.61
N GLU A 225 11.31 -10.40 6.26
CA GLU A 225 11.37 -11.14 4.99
C GLU A 225 10.42 -10.56 3.93
N TRP A 226 10.82 -10.69 2.66
CA TRP A 226 9.98 -10.28 1.53
C TRP A 226 8.98 -11.38 1.16
N GLN A 227 7.71 -11.01 1.08
CA GLN A 227 6.60 -11.84 0.63
C GLN A 227 6.05 -11.31 -0.69
N SER A 228 6.00 -12.16 -1.73
CA SER A 228 5.30 -11.84 -2.98
C SER A 228 3.80 -11.67 -2.72
N LEU A 229 3.20 -10.61 -3.26
CA LEU A 229 1.76 -10.34 -3.20
C LEU A 229 1.13 -10.46 -4.58
N GLY A 230 -0.17 -10.26 -4.68
CA GLY A 230 -0.84 -10.08 -5.96
C GLY A 230 -2.36 -10.18 -5.84
N TYR A 231 -3.04 -9.81 -6.91
CA TYR A 231 -4.49 -9.64 -6.90
C TYR A 231 -5.27 -10.96 -6.92
N LYS A 232 -4.79 -11.95 -7.68
CA LYS A 232 -5.43 -13.28 -7.84
C LYS A 232 -4.61 -14.42 -7.24
N ALA A 233 -3.31 -14.20 -7.10
CA ALA A 233 -2.32 -15.12 -6.58
C ALA A 233 -1.14 -14.29 -6.03
N THR A 234 -0.17 -14.93 -5.39
CA THR A 234 1.08 -14.29 -4.94
C THR A 234 2.11 -14.16 -6.09
N ASP A 235 1.67 -13.70 -7.27
CA ASP A 235 2.43 -13.65 -8.53
C ASP A 235 3.12 -12.31 -8.82
N GLY A 236 2.98 -11.35 -7.92
CA GLY A 236 3.53 -10.00 -8.03
C GLY A 236 2.70 -9.05 -8.89
N SER A 237 1.51 -9.45 -9.36
CA SER A 237 0.68 -8.59 -10.22
C SER A 237 -0.44 -7.89 -9.45
N LEU A 238 -0.50 -6.58 -9.57
CA LEU A 238 -1.65 -5.76 -9.13
C LEU A 238 -2.15 -4.91 -10.32
N PRO A 239 -3.30 -5.29 -10.92
CA PRO A 239 -3.90 -4.53 -12.01
C PRO A 239 -4.36 -3.14 -11.60
N LEU A 240 -4.81 -2.35 -12.56
CA LEU A 240 -5.44 -1.05 -12.34
C LEU A 240 -6.53 -1.13 -11.25
N GLY A 241 -6.43 -0.24 -10.27
CA GLY A 241 -7.37 -0.15 -9.16
C GLY A 241 -8.76 0.28 -9.61
N LYS A 242 -8.85 0.98 -10.75
CA LYS A 242 -10.09 1.44 -11.35
C LYS A 242 -10.10 1.19 -12.85
N GLU A 243 -11.23 0.71 -13.37
CA GLU A 243 -11.51 0.60 -14.80
C GLU A 243 -12.88 1.23 -15.06
N LYS A 244 -12.95 2.17 -16.02
CA LYS A 244 -14.20 2.81 -16.46
C LYS A 244 -15.06 3.35 -15.29
N GLY A 245 -14.45 4.06 -14.33
CA GLY A 245 -15.20 4.63 -13.20
C GLY A 245 -15.41 3.70 -12.01
N THR A 246 -15.10 2.39 -12.11
CA THR A 246 -15.40 1.39 -11.08
C THR A 246 -14.13 0.83 -10.47
N TYR A 247 -14.07 0.68 -9.15
CA TYR A 247 -12.96 0.00 -8.50
C TYR A 247 -12.90 -1.47 -8.94
N THR A 248 -11.80 -1.86 -9.58
CA THR A 248 -11.63 -3.16 -10.22
C THR A 248 -10.60 -4.04 -9.55
N SER A 249 -9.59 -3.48 -8.87
CA SER A 249 -8.52 -4.26 -8.24
C SER A 249 -8.00 -3.58 -6.97
N ILE A 250 -8.56 -4.00 -5.83
CA ILE A 250 -8.09 -3.66 -4.49
C ILE A 250 -7.62 -4.95 -3.84
N ILE A 251 -6.48 -4.92 -3.15
CA ILE A 251 -6.09 -5.98 -2.24
C ILE A 251 -6.01 -5.45 -0.81
N ARG A 252 -6.42 -6.29 0.14
CA ARG A 252 -6.16 -6.10 1.56
C ARG A 252 -5.30 -7.25 2.02
N VAL A 253 -4.13 -6.94 2.58
CA VAL A 253 -3.33 -7.96 3.25
C VAL A 253 -3.60 -7.88 4.73
N VAL A 254 -3.97 -9.00 5.34
CA VAL A 254 -4.40 -9.08 6.73
C VAL A 254 -3.54 -10.11 7.46
N PHE A 255 -3.06 -9.78 8.66
CA PHE A 255 -2.37 -10.71 9.54
C PHE A 255 -2.57 -10.31 11.01
N GLU A 256 -2.32 -11.24 11.91
CA GLU A 256 -2.51 -11.03 13.35
C GLU A 256 -1.18 -10.95 14.09
N LEU A 257 -1.10 -10.04 15.06
CA LEU A 257 0.01 -9.90 16.00
C LEU A 257 -0.47 -10.24 17.40
N ALA A 258 0.23 -11.14 18.06
CA ALA A 258 0.08 -11.38 19.49
C ALA A 258 0.85 -10.31 20.27
N VAL A 259 0.21 -9.77 21.30
CA VAL A 259 0.82 -8.80 22.23
C VAL A 259 1.23 -9.56 23.49
N SER A 260 2.52 -9.53 23.81
CA SER A 260 3.06 -10.10 25.05
C SER A 260 3.75 -9.04 25.88
N GLU A 261 3.98 -9.34 27.15
CA GLU A 261 4.87 -8.52 27.97
C GLU A 261 6.31 -8.71 27.47
N GLU A 262 7.06 -7.62 27.39
CA GLU A 262 8.49 -7.67 27.13
C GLU A 262 9.23 -7.64 28.47
N ASP A 263 10.07 -8.65 28.71
CA ASP A 263 10.89 -8.78 29.93
C ASP A 263 11.92 -7.63 30.09
#